data_AF-A0A672G3M8-F1
#
_entry.id   AF-A0A672G3M8-F1
#
_cell.length_a   1.000
_cell.length_b   1.000
_cell.length_c   1.000
_cell.angle_alpha   90.00
_cell.angle_beta   90.00
_cell.angle_gamma   90.00
#
_symmetry.space_group_name_H-M   'P 1'
#
loop_
_entity.id
_entity.type
_entity.pdbx_description
1 polymer ?
#
loop_
_entity_poly.entity_id
_entity_poly.type
_entity_poly.pdbx_seq_one_letter_code
_entity_poly.pdbx_strand_id
1 'polypeptide(L)'
;MALFLSDFLLLLLPCLLLALLSAALRWPRTRRWTDRALKAAGRRLWTVVCWTLKLPLCDDAEAGSPGAPAGSGQTPDGPRLVCKPTALARYLLRHCGCLAGPGPRGDPHLQTACSQLWEQRERALRFTRDHLLLRDGGVVALDWAVGTRAGEAAERRRKEHHAGGKALGCFTAAPPVLLLIPQCWGGMTPHLRALCQLAMRQGFYVVVFHPRGTAGCPLATARLTEFGDPADLEQAVSYIRSRLPSSTLVAVSEGSGSGVLLSYLGESGSSTQLTAAAAISPVLLGQRWFEADMPPLYRWGALFQRKRPLRRYASSFRGVLDVDRALRCASLRDLEETLFCSSSSSSPPPCSRPPSRGRGPNEPLRDADDVAAPLLCICSRDDPLLPPPSSLPLRLFQSSPFFLLLLTDRGGHCGFALQGAGPGGEEEQPGEAVWSHNVVLEYFKVVADFLKVGEREGSGWGGPRPRPPAAPFEDAEETFTWRRSYTR
;
A
#
# COMPACT_ATOMS: atom_id res chain seq x y z
N MET A 1 -9.28 73.00 -12.09
CA MET A 1 -8.13 72.06 -12.21
C MET A 1 -7.81 71.31 -10.92
N ALA A 2 -7.90 71.91 -9.72
CA ALA A 2 -7.57 71.22 -8.46
C ALA A 2 -8.48 70.02 -8.12
N LEU A 3 -9.79 70.08 -8.43
CA LEU A 3 -10.75 68.98 -8.19
C LEU A 3 -10.56 67.77 -9.12
N PHE A 4 -10.12 68.00 -10.37
CA PHE A 4 -9.83 66.91 -11.31
C PHE A 4 -8.59 66.10 -10.93
N LEU A 5 -7.62 66.74 -10.27
CA LEU A 5 -6.41 66.09 -9.77
C LEU A 5 -6.69 65.20 -8.55
N SER A 6 -7.63 65.58 -7.67
CA SER A 6 -7.98 64.76 -6.49
C SER A 6 -8.72 63.48 -6.86
N ASP A 7 -9.64 63.54 -7.82
CA ASP A 7 -10.40 62.37 -8.25
C ASP A 7 -9.52 61.37 -9.02
N PHE A 8 -8.55 61.86 -9.79
CA PHE A 8 -7.56 61.02 -10.48
C PHE A 8 -6.61 60.32 -9.49
N LEU A 9 -6.21 61.01 -8.41
CA LEU A 9 -5.42 60.44 -7.31
C LEU A 9 -6.18 59.33 -6.55
N LEU A 10 -7.48 59.51 -6.33
CA LEU A 10 -8.34 58.51 -5.70
C LEU A 10 -8.54 57.26 -6.58
N LEU A 11 -8.63 57.42 -7.91
CA LEU A 11 -8.70 56.30 -8.87
C LEU A 11 -7.40 55.50 -8.97
N LEU A 12 -6.24 56.15 -8.78
CA LEU A 12 -4.92 55.50 -8.80
C LEU A 12 -4.57 54.80 -7.48
N LEU A 13 -5.20 55.17 -6.38
CA LEU A 13 -4.99 54.60 -5.04
C LEU A 13 -5.04 53.04 -5.01
N PRO A 14 -6.05 52.36 -5.58
CA PRO A 14 -6.08 50.89 -5.60
C PRO A 14 -4.94 50.27 -6.42
N CYS A 15 -4.55 50.89 -7.54
CA CYS A 15 -3.42 50.43 -8.35
C CYS A 15 -2.09 50.60 -7.61
N LEU A 16 -1.94 51.72 -6.88
CA LEU A 16 -0.77 52.03 -6.08
C LEU A 16 -0.68 51.11 -4.84
N LEU A 17 -1.81 50.79 -4.21
CA LEU A 17 -1.91 49.79 -3.15
C LEU A 17 -1.54 48.39 -3.64
N LEU A 18 -2.02 47.96 -4.81
CA LEU A 18 -1.66 46.67 -5.41
C LEU A 18 -0.16 46.63 -5.78
N ALA A 19 0.39 47.72 -6.32
CA ALA A 19 1.81 47.83 -6.62
C ALA A 19 2.66 47.76 -5.34
N LEU A 20 2.29 48.49 -4.29
CA LEU A 20 2.95 48.44 -2.98
C LEU A 20 2.83 47.06 -2.32
N LEU A 21 1.67 46.40 -2.43
CA LEU A 21 1.45 45.05 -1.91
C LEU A 21 2.28 44.02 -2.69
N SER A 22 2.41 44.18 -4.02
CA SER A 22 3.28 43.34 -4.84
C SER A 22 4.77 43.55 -4.55
N ALA A 23 5.19 44.81 -4.33
CA ALA A 23 6.56 45.15 -3.95
C ALA A 23 6.87 44.68 -2.52
N ALA A 24 5.90 44.80 -1.61
CA ALA A 24 5.99 44.24 -0.27
C ALA A 24 6.12 42.72 -0.34
N LEU A 25 5.32 42.00 -1.13
CA LEU A 25 5.42 40.52 -1.28
C LEU A 25 6.73 40.05 -1.94
N ARG A 26 7.43 40.92 -2.69
CA ARG A 26 8.77 40.65 -3.22
C ARG A 26 9.87 40.72 -2.15
N TRP A 27 9.60 41.31 -0.99
CA TRP A 27 10.58 41.37 0.10
C TRP A 27 10.70 40.00 0.80
N PRO A 28 11.90 39.42 0.97
CA PRO A 28 12.05 38.07 1.51
C PRO A 28 11.46 37.90 2.92
N ARG A 29 11.53 38.95 3.74
CA ARG A 29 10.98 38.97 5.11
C ARG A 29 9.45 38.94 5.12
N THR A 30 8.78 39.82 4.40
CA THR A 30 7.31 39.87 4.31
C THR A 30 6.75 38.60 3.66
N ARG A 31 7.43 38.02 2.65
CA ARG A 31 7.07 36.71 2.07
C ARG A 31 7.14 35.59 3.12
N ARG A 32 8.19 35.57 3.95
CA ARG A 32 8.29 34.61 5.06
C ARG A 32 7.23 34.84 6.13
N TRP A 33 6.90 36.09 6.46
CA TRP A 33 5.85 36.43 7.42
C TRP A 33 4.45 36.05 6.93
N THR A 34 4.13 36.38 5.67
CA THR A 34 2.86 36.01 5.02
C THR A 34 2.73 34.51 4.88
N ASP A 35 3.78 33.79 4.49
CA ASP A 35 3.79 32.32 4.43
C ASP A 35 3.57 31.70 5.83
N ARG A 36 4.24 32.21 6.87
CA ARG A 36 3.99 31.77 8.26
C ARG A 36 2.57 32.06 8.73
N ALA A 37 2.04 33.25 8.42
CA ALA A 37 0.68 33.63 8.79
C ALA A 37 -0.37 32.77 8.06
N LEU A 38 -0.17 32.52 6.77
CA LEU A 38 -1.03 31.65 5.96
C LEU A 38 -0.99 30.21 6.48
N LYS A 39 0.19 29.69 6.80
CA LYS A 39 0.36 28.38 7.42
C LYS A 39 -0.31 28.30 8.79
N ALA A 40 -0.20 29.34 9.62
CA ALA A 40 -0.84 29.40 10.93
C ALA A 40 -2.38 29.48 10.82
N ALA A 41 -2.89 30.31 9.91
CA ALA A 41 -4.32 30.41 9.62
C ALA A 41 -4.87 29.09 9.06
N GLY A 42 -4.14 28.47 8.12
CA GLY A 42 -4.47 27.16 7.57
C GLY A 42 -4.50 26.06 8.63
N ARG A 43 -3.51 26.04 9.56
CA ARG A 43 -3.54 25.11 10.71
C ARG A 43 -4.76 25.34 11.59
N ARG A 44 -5.09 26.58 11.95
CA ARG A 44 -6.27 26.88 12.77
C ARG A 44 -7.57 26.46 12.08
N LEU A 45 -7.69 26.73 10.78
CA LEU A 45 -8.83 26.29 9.98
C LEU A 45 -8.92 24.76 9.97
N TRP A 46 -7.79 24.07 9.77
CA TRP A 46 -7.72 22.62 9.79
C TRP A 46 -8.11 22.02 11.15
N THR A 47 -7.65 22.63 12.25
CA THR A 47 -8.05 22.25 13.62
C THR A 47 -9.57 22.39 13.80
N VAL A 48 -10.18 23.49 13.32
CA VAL A 48 -11.63 23.68 13.36
C VAL A 48 -12.33 22.61 12.52
N VAL A 49 -11.84 22.30 11.32
CA VAL A 49 -12.39 21.23 10.47
C VAL A 49 -12.33 19.88 11.18
N CYS A 50 -11.18 19.49 11.74
CA CYS A 50 -11.05 18.24 12.47
C CYS A 50 -12.01 18.17 13.66
N TRP A 51 -12.13 19.26 14.43
CA TRP A 51 -13.06 19.34 15.54
C TRP A 51 -14.52 19.17 15.09
N THR A 52 -14.93 19.86 14.02
CA THR A 52 -16.29 19.74 13.47
C THR A 52 -16.59 18.33 12.93
N LEU A 53 -15.58 17.65 12.38
CA LEU A 53 -15.70 16.31 11.83
C LEU A 53 -15.44 15.19 12.85
N LYS A 54 -15.17 15.55 14.12
CA LYS A 54 -14.78 14.62 15.20
C LYS A 54 -13.59 13.74 14.81
N LEU A 55 -12.62 14.34 14.12
CA LEU A 55 -11.35 13.71 13.77
C LEU A 55 -10.35 13.95 14.91
N PRO A 56 -9.70 12.90 15.46
CA PRO A 56 -8.69 13.07 16.50
C PRO A 56 -7.50 13.86 15.95
N LEU A 57 -7.10 14.91 16.65
CA LEU A 57 -5.90 15.66 16.32
C LEU A 57 -4.69 14.92 16.91
N CYS A 58 -3.64 14.78 16.11
CA CYS A 58 -2.37 14.24 16.62
C CYS A 58 -1.68 15.35 17.42
N ASP A 59 -1.71 15.28 18.74
CA ASP A 59 -0.92 16.18 19.58
C ASP A 59 0.56 15.84 19.41
N ASP A 60 1.38 16.87 19.13
CA ASP A 60 2.84 16.74 18.98
C ASP A 60 3.54 16.31 20.30
N ALA A 61 2.79 16.11 21.39
CA ALA A 61 3.28 15.89 22.75
C ALA A 61 3.32 14.42 23.21
N GLU A 62 2.63 13.47 22.56
CA GLU A 62 2.59 12.05 23.00
C GLU A 62 3.54 11.11 22.26
N ALA A 63 4.54 11.63 21.54
CA ALA A 63 5.62 10.84 20.94
C ALA A 63 6.71 10.42 21.97
N GLY A 64 6.31 10.12 23.22
CA GLY A 64 7.22 9.86 24.34
C GLY A 64 6.92 8.56 25.11
N SER A 65 7.39 7.42 24.58
CA SER A 65 7.60 6.11 25.26
C SER A 65 6.36 5.31 25.76
N PRO A 66 6.39 3.96 25.72
CA PRO A 66 7.26 3.15 26.59
C PRO A 66 8.15 2.14 25.86
N GLY A 67 9.26 1.79 26.53
CA GLY A 67 10.42 1.12 25.97
C GLY A 67 10.20 -0.29 25.42
N ALA A 68 10.82 -0.53 24.26
CA ALA A 68 11.18 -1.86 23.77
C ALA A 68 12.66 -1.79 23.34
N PRO A 69 13.47 -2.84 23.57
CA PRO A 69 14.92 -2.75 23.44
C PRO A 69 15.31 -2.36 22.01
N ALA A 70 16.11 -1.30 21.93
CA ALA A 70 16.69 -0.79 20.71
C ALA A 70 17.82 -1.72 20.26
N GLY A 71 17.53 -2.61 19.32
CA GLY A 71 18.53 -3.29 18.53
C GLY A 71 18.80 -2.51 17.25
N SER A 72 20.06 -2.11 17.05
CA SER A 72 20.66 -1.55 15.82
C SER A 72 20.23 -0.14 15.38
N GLY A 73 21.10 0.85 15.65
CA GLY A 73 21.48 1.95 14.74
C GLY A 73 20.44 2.90 14.13
N GLN A 74 19.15 2.79 14.45
CA GLN A 74 18.09 3.64 13.89
C GLN A 74 17.90 4.90 14.75
N THR A 75 17.70 6.04 14.09
CA THR A 75 17.40 7.31 14.77
C THR A 75 16.05 7.22 15.49
N PRO A 76 15.85 7.93 16.61
CA PRO A 76 14.63 7.84 17.41
C PRO A 76 13.34 8.23 16.65
N ASP A 77 13.46 9.06 15.60
CA ASP A 77 12.34 9.52 14.74
C ASP A 77 12.25 8.77 13.39
N GLY A 78 13.02 7.68 13.22
CA GLY A 78 13.14 6.93 11.97
C GLY A 78 12.15 5.76 11.85
N PRO A 79 11.95 5.23 10.63
CA PRO A 79 11.13 4.04 10.42
C PRO A 79 11.76 2.83 11.11
N ARG A 80 10.97 2.11 11.92
CA ARG A 80 11.44 0.95 12.71
C ARG A 80 11.10 -0.36 12.04
N LEU A 81 12.11 -1.16 11.72
CA LEU A 81 11.93 -2.51 11.20
C LEU A 81 11.81 -3.53 12.36
N VAL A 82 10.67 -4.20 12.46
CA VAL A 82 10.40 -5.31 13.39
C VAL A 82 10.32 -6.60 12.58
N CYS A 83 11.28 -7.49 12.79
CA CYS A 83 11.32 -8.79 12.14
C CYS A 83 12.19 -9.78 12.93
N LYS A 84 12.09 -11.07 12.61
CA LYS A 84 13.08 -12.06 13.02
C LYS A 84 14.44 -11.72 12.37
N PRO A 85 15.55 -11.72 13.13
CA PRO A 85 16.88 -11.54 12.55
C PRO A 85 17.19 -12.69 11.59
N THR A 86 17.16 -12.41 10.29
CA THR A 86 17.47 -13.37 9.22
C THR A 86 18.54 -12.82 8.30
N ALA A 87 19.13 -13.67 7.45
CA ALA A 87 20.05 -13.23 6.40
C ALA A 87 19.41 -12.19 5.48
N LEU A 88 18.14 -12.39 5.09
CA LEU A 88 17.39 -11.44 4.29
C LEU A 88 17.17 -10.12 5.02
N ALA A 89 16.76 -10.14 6.29
CA ALA A 89 16.56 -8.92 7.08
C ALA A 89 17.85 -8.09 7.20
N ARG A 90 18.99 -8.76 7.45
CA ARG A 90 20.31 -8.11 7.49
C ARG A 90 20.71 -7.55 6.11
N TYR A 91 20.39 -8.27 5.04
CA TYR A 91 20.65 -7.81 3.67
C TYR A 91 19.79 -6.57 3.33
N LEU A 92 18.51 -6.56 3.70
CA LEU A 92 17.61 -5.42 3.52
C LEU A 92 18.12 -4.17 4.23
N LEU A 93 18.54 -4.28 5.49
CA LEU A 93 19.08 -3.14 6.25
C LEU A 93 20.36 -2.55 5.65
N ARG A 94 21.15 -3.34 4.92
CA ARG A 94 22.38 -2.88 4.27
C ARG A 94 22.14 -2.27 2.88
N HIS A 95 21.12 -2.75 2.18
CA HIS A 95 20.91 -2.44 0.76
C HIS A 95 19.67 -1.58 0.46
N CYS A 96 18.76 -1.39 1.43
CA CYS A 96 17.62 -0.48 1.28
C CYS A 96 17.94 0.89 1.89
N GLY A 97 18.29 1.87 1.05
CA GLY A 97 18.59 3.23 1.49
C GLY A 97 17.37 3.94 2.08
N CYS A 98 16.15 3.62 1.60
CA CYS A 98 14.92 4.26 2.08
C CYS A 98 14.57 3.90 3.54
N LEU A 99 15.15 2.81 4.08
CA LEU A 99 14.98 2.42 5.49
C LEU A 99 15.83 3.27 6.45
N ALA A 100 16.90 3.89 5.95
CA ALA A 100 17.79 4.74 6.77
C ALA A 100 17.44 6.24 6.65
N GLY A 101 16.56 6.61 5.71
CA GLY A 101 16.16 7.99 5.45
C GLY A 101 15.15 8.56 6.47
N PRO A 102 14.87 9.87 6.38
CA PRO A 102 13.83 10.49 7.20
C PRO A 102 12.47 9.84 6.92
N GLY A 103 11.73 9.54 7.97
CA GLY A 103 10.39 8.98 7.87
C GLY A 103 9.37 9.98 7.29
N PRO A 104 8.20 9.47 6.88
CA PRO A 104 7.06 10.30 6.47
C PRO A 104 6.66 11.30 7.56
N ARG A 105 6.18 12.49 7.15
CA ARG A 105 5.75 13.56 8.06
C ARG A 105 4.52 14.26 7.53
N GLY A 106 3.62 14.63 8.43
CA GLY A 106 2.40 15.35 8.09
C GLY A 106 1.29 15.05 9.08
N ASP A 107 0.15 15.69 8.88
CA ASP A 107 -1.09 15.36 9.58
C ASP A 107 -1.67 14.05 9.02
N PRO A 108 -2.11 13.10 9.87
CA PRO A 108 -2.60 11.79 9.43
C PRO A 108 -3.85 11.89 8.55
N HIS A 109 -4.75 12.81 8.86
CA HIS A 109 -6.01 12.98 8.16
C HIS A 109 -5.83 13.66 6.80
N LEU A 110 -4.94 14.66 6.69
CA LEU A 110 -4.55 15.24 5.41
C LEU A 110 -3.86 14.20 4.51
N GLN A 111 -2.92 13.45 5.07
CA GLN A 111 -2.22 12.40 4.32
C GLN A 111 -3.19 11.33 3.81
N THR A 112 -4.11 10.88 4.65
CA THR A 112 -5.18 9.93 4.29
C THR A 112 -6.14 10.51 3.24
N ALA A 113 -6.58 11.75 3.40
CA ALA A 113 -7.50 12.36 2.44
C ALA A 113 -6.83 12.56 1.07
N CYS A 114 -5.58 13.01 1.06
CA CYS A 114 -4.80 13.19 -0.17
C CYS A 114 -4.58 11.86 -0.89
N SER A 115 -4.24 10.79 -0.16
CA SER A 115 -3.99 9.46 -0.75
C SER A 115 -5.23 8.86 -1.42
N GLN A 116 -6.41 9.13 -0.85
CA GLN A 116 -7.68 8.54 -1.28
C GLN A 116 -8.47 9.38 -2.30
N LEU A 117 -8.41 10.72 -2.20
CA LEU A 117 -9.33 11.61 -2.91
C LEU A 117 -8.63 12.59 -3.86
N TRP A 118 -7.39 12.98 -3.55
CA TRP A 118 -6.74 14.07 -4.28
C TRP A 118 -6.02 13.56 -5.52
N GLU A 119 -6.72 13.58 -6.65
CA GLU A 119 -6.16 13.22 -7.95
C GLU A 119 -5.16 14.29 -8.41
N GLN A 120 -3.87 13.95 -8.37
CA GLN A 120 -2.82 14.78 -8.95
C GLN A 120 -3.04 14.87 -10.47
N ARG A 121 -3.00 16.09 -11.01
CA ARG A 121 -3.32 16.42 -12.40
C ARG A 121 -2.19 15.98 -13.34
N GLU A 122 -2.05 14.68 -13.55
CA GLU A 122 -1.00 14.11 -14.42
C GLU A 122 -1.55 13.31 -15.61
N ARG A 123 -0.66 13.04 -16.58
CA ARG A 123 -0.92 12.31 -17.83
C ARG A 123 -1.76 11.05 -17.59
N ALA A 124 -2.81 10.89 -18.39
CA ALA A 124 -3.71 9.75 -18.32
C ALA A 124 -2.95 8.42 -18.46
N LEU A 125 -2.86 7.65 -17.36
CA LEU A 125 -2.52 6.24 -17.43
C LEU A 125 -3.54 5.53 -18.32
N ARG A 126 -3.06 4.73 -19.26
CA ARG A 126 -3.90 3.91 -20.11
C ARG A 126 -3.82 2.49 -19.63
N PHE A 127 -4.98 1.83 -19.54
CA PHE A 127 -5.08 0.44 -19.16
C PHE A 127 -5.75 -0.35 -20.29
N THR A 128 -5.27 -1.57 -20.51
CA THR A 128 -5.98 -2.57 -21.30
C THR A 128 -6.63 -3.54 -20.32
N ARG A 129 -7.94 -3.76 -20.44
CA ARG A 129 -8.68 -4.60 -19.52
C ARG A 129 -8.88 -5.99 -20.08
N ASP A 130 -8.47 -6.99 -19.32
CA ASP A 130 -8.87 -8.39 -19.53
C ASP A 130 -9.96 -8.76 -18.53
N HIS A 131 -10.98 -9.47 -19.00
CA HIS A 131 -12.00 -10.06 -18.13
C HIS A 131 -11.69 -11.55 -18.00
N LEU A 132 -11.34 -11.97 -16.79
CA LEU A 132 -11.02 -13.36 -16.48
C LEU A 132 -12.28 -14.06 -15.99
N LEU A 133 -12.74 -15.06 -16.75
CA LEU A 133 -13.78 -15.98 -16.34
C LEU A 133 -13.20 -17.00 -15.36
N LEU A 134 -13.77 -17.04 -14.17
CA LEU A 134 -13.37 -17.92 -13.07
C LEU A 134 -14.09 -19.27 -13.16
N ARG A 135 -13.56 -20.28 -12.44
CA ARG A 135 -14.08 -21.65 -12.43
C ARG A 135 -15.54 -21.74 -11.98
N ASP A 136 -16.01 -20.83 -11.15
CA ASP A 136 -17.39 -20.76 -10.65
C ASP A 136 -18.32 -19.95 -11.57
N GLY A 137 -17.86 -19.57 -12.77
CA GLY A 137 -18.60 -18.73 -13.71
C GLY A 137 -18.57 -17.23 -13.38
N GLY A 138 -17.88 -16.84 -12.29
CA GLY A 138 -17.65 -15.44 -11.94
C GLY A 138 -16.71 -14.74 -12.91
N VAL A 139 -16.72 -13.40 -12.90
CA VAL A 139 -15.80 -12.59 -13.70
C VAL A 139 -15.05 -11.60 -12.81
N VAL A 140 -13.73 -11.56 -12.96
CA VAL A 140 -12.86 -10.53 -12.39
C VAL A 140 -12.17 -9.77 -13.51
N ALA A 141 -11.74 -8.53 -13.24
CA ALA A 141 -11.05 -7.71 -14.24
C ALA A 141 -9.57 -7.53 -13.87
N LEU A 142 -8.71 -7.59 -14.89
CA LEU A 142 -7.29 -7.33 -14.81
C LEU A 142 -6.94 -6.17 -15.73
N ASP A 143 -6.52 -5.05 -15.15
CA ASP A 143 -6.13 -3.86 -15.90
C ASP A 143 -4.62 -3.81 -16.07
N TRP A 144 -4.17 -3.99 -17.30
CA TRP A 144 -2.76 -3.99 -17.70
C TRP A 144 -2.33 -2.58 -18.07
N ALA A 145 -1.37 -2.01 -17.34
CA ALA A 145 -0.90 -0.67 -17.62
C ALA A 145 -0.11 -0.60 -18.94
N VAL A 146 -0.46 0.34 -19.81
CA VAL A 146 0.15 0.52 -21.13
C VAL A 146 1.05 1.76 -21.12
N GLY A 147 2.36 1.55 -21.32
CA GLY A 147 3.32 2.64 -21.50
C GLY A 147 3.05 3.40 -22.81
N THR A 148 3.15 4.73 -22.79
CA THR A 148 3.16 5.49 -24.05
C THR A 148 4.52 5.27 -24.72
N ARG A 149 4.52 4.75 -25.96
CA ARG A 149 5.71 4.45 -26.78
C ARG A 149 6.74 5.60 -26.86
N ALA A 150 6.34 6.85 -26.61
CA ALA A 150 7.21 8.02 -26.58
C ALA A 150 8.02 8.17 -25.27
N GLY A 151 7.50 7.73 -24.12
CA GLY A 151 8.20 7.74 -22.84
C GLY A 151 9.26 6.64 -22.74
N GLU A 152 8.92 5.45 -23.23
CA GLU A 152 9.81 4.28 -23.24
C GLU A 152 11.07 4.51 -24.08
N ALA A 153 10.96 5.25 -25.20
CA ALA A 153 12.11 5.58 -26.06
C ALA A 153 13.00 6.71 -25.49
N ALA A 154 12.41 7.69 -24.78
CA ALA A 154 13.14 8.78 -24.15
C ALA A 154 13.87 8.33 -22.87
N GLU A 155 13.25 7.46 -22.06
CA GLU A 155 13.86 6.90 -20.84
C GLU A 155 14.93 5.83 -21.14
N ARG A 156 14.76 5.01 -22.19
CA ARG A 156 15.83 4.11 -22.67
C ARG A 156 17.12 4.88 -22.99
N ARG A 157 17.01 6.01 -23.71
CA ARG A 157 18.16 6.84 -24.09
C ARG A 157 18.83 7.53 -22.89
N ARG A 158 18.08 7.89 -21.85
CA ARG A 158 18.61 8.63 -20.69
C ARG A 158 19.39 7.75 -19.72
N LYS A 159 19.11 6.44 -19.65
CA LYS A 159 19.73 5.50 -18.68
C LYS A 159 20.78 4.56 -19.28
N GLU A 160 20.88 4.41 -20.60
CA GLU A 160 21.99 3.68 -21.24
C GLU A 160 23.37 4.29 -20.91
N HIS A 161 23.43 5.57 -20.53
CA HIS A 161 24.66 6.23 -20.07
C HIS A 161 25.07 5.92 -18.61
N HIS A 162 24.24 5.22 -17.82
CA HIS A 162 24.53 4.87 -16.42
C HIS A 162 24.39 3.36 -16.18
N ALA A 163 25.12 2.55 -16.96
CA ALA A 163 25.08 1.10 -16.84
C ALA A 163 25.89 0.58 -15.64
N GLY A 164 25.26 -0.28 -14.83
CA GLY A 164 25.91 -1.08 -13.80
C GLY A 164 24.94 -2.05 -13.11
N GLY A 165 24.54 -3.13 -13.78
CA GLY A 165 23.90 -4.31 -13.16
C GLY A 165 22.45 -4.60 -13.58
N LYS A 166 22.15 -5.89 -13.86
CA LYS A 166 20.81 -6.42 -14.17
C LYS A 166 19.91 -6.48 -12.92
N ALA A 167 19.54 -5.31 -12.39
CA ALA A 167 18.60 -5.18 -11.27
C ALA A 167 17.14 -5.37 -11.74
N LEU A 168 16.24 -5.76 -10.82
CA LEU A 168 14.81 -5.80 -11.08
C LEU A 168 14.33 -4.38 -11.47
N GLY A 169 13.61 -4.23 -12.58
CA GLY A 169 13.19 -2.91 -13.06
C GLY A 169 14.10 -2.24 -14.09
N CYS A 170 14.90 -3.02 -14.81
CA CYS A 170 15.44 -2.60 -16.10
C CYS A 170 14.53 -3.09 -17.23
N PHE A 171 14.39 -2.32 -18.32
CA PHE A 171 13.66 -2.73 -19.53
C PHE A 171 14.35 -3.96 -20.14
N THR A 172 13.89 -5.15 -19.77
CA THR A 172 14.45 -6.44 -20.15
C THR A 172 13.45 -7.20 -21.03
N ALA A 173 13.90 -8.30 -21.66
CA ALA A 173 13.02 -9.16 -22.45
C ALA A 173 11.93 -9.85 -21.61
N ALA A 174 12.11 -9.92 -20.28
CA ALA A 174 11.14 -10.46 -19.31
C ALA A 174 11.00 -9.47 -18.13
N PRO A 175 10.26 -8.36 -18.31
CA PRO A 175 10.12 -7.35 -17.27
C PRO A 175 9.41 -7.93 -16.04
N PRO A 176 9.78 -7.51 -14.82
CA PRO A 176 9.10 -7.93 -13.59
C PRO A 176 7.66 -7.44 -13.59
N VAL A 177 6.74 -8.31 -13.20
CA VAL A 177 5.32 -8.01 -13.11
C VAL A 177 4.98 -7.58 -11.69
N LEU A 178 4.37 -6.41 -11.57
CA LEU A 178 3.85 -5.87 -10.32
C LEU A 178 2.32 -5.98 -10.31
N LEU A 179 1.79 -6.85 -9.46
CA LEU A 179 0.35 -6.98 -9.22
C LEU A 179 -0.09 -6.00 -8.13
N LEU A 180 -0.96 -5.06 -8.48
CA LEU A 180 -1.59 -4.13 -7.54
C LEU A 180 -2.95 -4.66 -7.10
N ILE A 181 -3.12 -4.78 -5.79
CA ILE A 181 -4.35 -5.25 -5.14
C ILE A 181 -4.97 -4.06 -4.40
N PRO A 182 -6.03 -3.46 -4.95
CA PRO A 182 -6.70 -2.32 -4.34
C PRO A 182 -7.51 -2.75 -3.11
N GLN A 183 -8.03 -1.76 -2.42
CA GLN A 183 -8.96 -1.93 -1.31
C GLN A 183 -10.18 -2.80 -1.73
N CYS A 184 -10.88 -3.38 -0.75
CA CYS A 184 -11.91 -4.41 -0.98
C CYS A 184 -13.12 -3.96 -1.84
N TRP A 185 -13.30 -2.65 -2.04
CA TRP A 185 -14.30 -2.09 -2.96
C TRP A 185 -13.78 -1.87 -4.40
N GLY A 186 -12.52 -2.20 -4.66
CA GLY A 186 -11.86 -2.10 -5.96
C GLY A 186 -11.62 -0.67 -6.42
N GLY A 187 -11.22 -0.53 -7.69
CA GLY A 187 -10.86 0.74 -8.30
C GLY A 187 -9.38 1.10 -8.08
N MET A 188 -9.00 2.28 -8.58
CA MET A 188 -7.65 2.81 -8.46
C MET A 188 -7.70 4.10 -7.66
N THR A 189 -7.12 4.09 -6.46
CA THR A 189 -6.92 5.30 -5.66
C THR A 189 -5.82 6.17 -6.28
N PRO A 190 -5.80 7.48 -5.98
CA PRO A 190 -4.66 8.34 -6.32
C PRO A 190 -3.32 7.76 -5.86
N HIS A 191 -3.28 7.16 -4.66
CA HIS A 191 -2.11 6.49 -4.11
C HIS A 191 -1.63 5.31 -4.97
N LEU A 192 -2.50 4.35 -5.32
CA LEU A 192 -2.11 3.24 -6.19
C LEU A 192 -1.76 3.69 -7.62
N ARG A 193 -2.41 4.76 -8.11
CA ARG A 193 -2.09 5.34 -9.41
C ARG A 193 -0.66 5.89 -9.44
N ALA A 194 -0.26 6.62 -8.41
CA ALA A 194 1.11 7.13 -8.27
C ALA A 194 2.14 5.99 -8.17
N LEU A 195 1.82 4.92 -7.40
CA LEU A 195 2.66 3.72 -7.34
C LEU A 195 2.80 3.06 -8.71
N CYS A 196 1.70 2.92 -9.45
CA CYS A 196 1.70 2.36 -10.80
C CYS A 196 2.61 3.16 -11.74
N GLN A 197 2.53 4.50 -11.73
CA GLN A 197 3.38 5.36 -12.54
C GLN A 197 4.85 5.20 -12.17
N LEU A 198 5.18 5.23 -10.88
CA LEU A 198 6.55 5.07 -10.41
C LEU A 198 7.12 3.69 -10.80
N ALA A 199 6.34 2.63 -10.61
CA ALA A 199 6.73 1.27 -10.98
C ALA A 199 6.98 1.14 -12.49
N MET A 200 6.13 1.72 -13.34
CA MET A 200 6.33 1.71 -14.79
C MET A 200 7.61 2.44 -15.21
N ARG A 201 7.92 3.60 -14.62
CA ARG A 201 9.18 4.34 -14.85
C ARG A 201 10.40 3.53 -14.39
N GLN A 202 10.22 2.69 -13.38
CA GLN A 202 11.20 1.72 -12.92
C GLN A 202 11.13 0.39 -13.69
N GLY A 203 10.53 0.34 -14.89
CA GLY A 203 10.58 -0.84 -15.76
C GLY A 203 9.74 -2.04 -15.32
N PHE A 204 8.81 -1.87 -14.36
CA PHE A 204 7.85 -2.91 -14.00
C PHE A 204 6.68 -2.92 -14.98
N TYR A 205 6.20 -4.12 -15.29
CA TYR A 205 4.94 -4.31 -15.99
C TYR A 205 3.81 -4.43 -14.96
N VAL A 206 2.93 -3.44 -14.91
CA VAL A 206 1.95 -3.31 -13.82
C VAL A 206 0.60 -3.87 -14.22
N VAL A 207 0.01 -4.69 -13.34
CA VAL A 207 -1.32 -5.29 -13.50
C VAL A 207 -2.14 -4.94 -12.26
N VAL A 208 -3.38 -4.51 -12.46
CA VAL A 208 -4.28 -4.15 -11.36
C VAL A 208 -5.40 -5.16 -11.27
N PHE A 209 -5.56 -5.76 -10.10
CA PHE A 209 -6.63 -6.73 -9.84
C PHE A 209 -7.91 -6.01 -9.39
N HIS A 210 -9.02 -6.29 -10.05
CA HIS A 210 -10.32 -5.75 -9.69
C HIS A 210 -11.29 -6.87 -9.29
N PRO A 211 -11.76 -6.86 -8.03
CA PRO A 211 -12.77 -7.80 -7.55
C PRO A 211 -14.08 -7.76 -8.36
N ARG A 212 -14.88 -8.81 -8.19
CA ARG A 212 -16.18 -8.98 -8.87
C ARG A 212 -17.08 -7.78 -8.65
N GLY A 213 -17.73 -7.29 -9.72
CA GLY A 213 -18.68 -6.17 -9.63
C GLY A 213 -18.06 -4.80 -9.28
N THR A 214 -16.73 -4.67 -9.22
CA THR A 214 -16.02 -3.42 -8.90
C THR A 214 -15.33 -2.82 -10.12
N ALA A 215 -15.01 -1.52 -10.08
CA ALA A 215 -14.21 -0.83 -11.11
C ALA A 215 -14.70 -0.99 -12.57
N GLY A 216 -15.98 -1.26 -12.80
CA GLY A 216 -16.54 -1.52 -14.14
C GLY A 216 -16.48 -2.99 -14.59
N CYS A 217 -15.98 -3.89 -13.74
CA CYS A 217 -16.16 -5.33 -13.91
C CYS A 217 -17.64 -5.69 -13.70
N PRO A 218 -18.26 -6.45 -14.62
CA PRO A 218 -19.63 -6.93 -14.44
C PRO A 218 -19.71 -7.96 -13.31
N LEU A 219 -20.85 -8.02 -12.64
CA LEU A 219 -21.15 -9.08 -11.70
C LEU A 219 -21.87 -10.22 -12.45
N ALA A 220 -21.13 -11.28 -12.82
CA ALA A 220 -21.66 -12.40 -13.60
C ALA A 220 -22.38 -13.46 -12.75
N THR A 221 -22.02 -13.56 -11.46
CA THR A 221 -22.63 -14.49 -10.49
C THR A 221 -23.12 -13.70 -9.28
N ALA A 222 -24.15 -14.20 -8.59
CA ALA A 222 -24.68 -13.58 -7.37
C ALA A 222 -23.77 -13.76 -6.15
N ARG A 223 -22.44 -13.68 -6.34
CA ARG A 223 -21.39 -13.82 -5.33
C ARG A 223 -20.56 -12.55 -5.28
N LEU A 224 -20.51 -11.92 -4.11
CA LEU A 224 -19.57 -10.85 -3.82
C LEU A 224 -18.24 -11.42 -3.34
N THR A 225 -17.17 -10.67 -3.54
CA THR A 225 -15.87 -10.99 -2.92
C THR A 225 -15.97 -10.75 -1.41
N GLU A 226 -15.85 -11.84 -0.67
CA GLU A 226 -15.76 -11.83 0.79
C GLU A 226 -14.41 -11.28 1.24
N PHE A 227 -14.38 -10.63 2.41
CA PHE A 227 -13.12 -10.14 2.96
C PHE A 227 -12.19 -11.32 3.27
N GLY A 228 -10.97 -11.31 2.74
CA GLY A 228 -10.01 -12.39 3.01
C GLY A 228 -10.28 -13.70 2.28
N ASP A 229 -11.15 -13.73 1.26
CA ASP A 229 -11.31 -14.87 0.34
C ASP A 229 -10.28 -14.76 -0.82
N PRO A 230 -9.27 -15.66 -0.88
CA PRO A 230 -8.24 -15.61 -1.90
C PRO A 230 -8.61 -16.30 -3.21
N ALA A 231 -9.76 -16.97 -3.32
CA ALA A 231 -10.10 -17.83 -4.47
C ALA A 231 -10.08 -17.09 -5.82
N ASP A 232 -10.48 -15.83 -5.84
CA ASP A 232 -10.44 -14.98 -7.03
C ASP A 232 -8.99 -14.56 -7.36
N LEU A 233 -8.20 -14.24 -6.33
CA LEU A 233 -6.81 -13.80 -6.48
C LEU A 233 -5.91 -14.96 -6.93
N GLU A 234 -6.11 -16.17 -6.41
CA GLU A 234 -5.37 -17.37 -6.80
C GLU A 234 -5.46 -17.63 -8.31
N GLN A 235 -6.69 -17.59 -8.84
CA GLN A 235 -6.94 -17.77 -10.27
C GLN A 235 -6.35 -16.63 -11.10
N ALA A 236 -6.43 -15.38 -10.62
CA ALA A 236 -5.81 -14.23 -11.29
C ALA A 236 -4.28 -14.34 -11.33
N VAL A 237 -3.63 -14.73 -10.23
CA VAL A 237 -2.18 -14.95 -10.16
C VAL A 237 -1.76 -16.06 -11.12
N SER A 238 -2.49 -17.18 -11.13
CA SER A 238 -2.24 -18.29 -12.05
C SER A 238 -2.37 -17.87 -13.52
N TYR A 239 -3.39 -17.09 -13.87
CA TYR A 239 -3.55 -16.52 -15.21
C TYR A 239 -2.38 -15.61 -15.60
N ILE A 240 -1.99 -14.67 -14.72
CA ILE A 240 -0.86 -13.75 -14.98
C ILE A 240 0.44 -14.54 -15.19
N ARG A 241 0.70 -15.55 -14.35
CA ARG A 241 1.87 -16.42 -14.48
C ARG A 241 1.86 -17.21 -15.78
N SER A 242 0.70 -17.70 -16.23
CA SER A 242 0.57 -18.42 -17.50
C SER A 242 0.88 -17.53 -18.71
N ARG A 243 0.52 -16.24 -18.64
CA ARG A 243 0.76 -15.27 -19.71
C ARG A 243 2.21 -14.79 -19.76
N LEU A 244 2.86 -14.69 -18.59
CA LEU A 244 4.23 -14.19 -18.43
C LEU A 244 5.08 -15.18 -17.60
N PRO A 245 5.36 -16.38 -18.13
CA PRO A 245 5.98 -17.46 -17.36
C PRO A 245 7.41 -17.12 -16.89
N SER A 246 8.17 -16.41 -17.70
CA SER A 246 9.58 -16.07 -17.43
C SER A 246 9.77 -14.83 -16.55
N SER A 247 8.71 -14.07 -16.27
CA SER A 247 8.80 -12.83 -15.50
C SER A 247 8.71 -13.09 -13.99
N THR A 248 9.51 -12.38 -13.21
CA THR A 248 9.33 -12.32 -11.75
C THR A 248 7.97 -11.68 -11.45
N LEU A 249 7.17 -12.28 -10.55
CA LEU A 249 5.86 -11.76 -10.15
C LEU A 249 5.91 -11.33 -8.69
N VAL A 250 5.63 -10.05 -8.43
CA VAL A 250 5.53 -9.47 -7.08
C VAL A 250 4.16 -8.82 -6.91
N ALA A 251 3.67 -8.71 -5.68
CA ALA A 251 2.35 -8.13 -5.40
C ALA A 251 2.41 -7.04 -4.33
N VAL A 252 1.61 -5.99 -4.49
CA VAL A 252 1.42 -4.94 -3.50
C VAL A 252 -0.07 -4.77 -3.23
N SER A 253 -0.44 -4.75 -1.95
CA SER A 253 -1.81 -4.43 -1.54
C SER A 253 -1.90 -3.06 -0.88
N GLU A 254 -3.06 -2.42 -1.06
CA GLU A 254 -3.44 -1.17 -0.40
C GLU A 254 -4.55 -1.44 0.61
N GLY A 255 -4.35 -1.00 1.86
CA GLY A 255 -5.41 -0.96 2.87
C GLY A 255 -6.06 -2.32 3.09
N SER A 256 -7.40 -2.34 3.00
CA SER A 256 -8.22 -3.56 3.13
C SER A 256 -7.96 -4.63 2.06
N GLY A 257 -7.31 -4.29 0.94
CA GLY A 257 -6.88 -5.25 -0.09
C GLY A 257 -5.87 -6.27 0.43
N SER A 258 -5.16 -5.92 1.51
CA SER A 258 -4.23 -6.83 2.19
C SER A 258 -4.90 -8.08 2.73
N GLY A 259 -6.20 -8.05 3.08
CA GLY A 259 -6.91 -9.23 3.58
C GLY A 259 -6.81 -10.41 2.62
N VAL A 260 -7.11 -10.17 1.34
CA VAL A 260 -7.05 -11.19 0.27
C VAL A 260 -5.60 -11.61 -0.01
N LEU A 261 -4.65 -10.66 -0.02
CA LEU A 261 -3.23 -10.96 -0.25
C LEU A 261 -2.64 -11.85 0.86
N LEU A 262 -2.93 -11.53 2.12
CA LEU A 262 -2.43 -12.28 3.29
C LEU A 262 -3.00 -13.70 3.31
N SER A 263 -4.31 -13.84 3.09
CA SER A 263 -4.97 -15.15 2.98
C SER A 263 -4.39 -15.97 1.83
N TYR A 264 -4.16 -15.36 0.65
CA TYR A 264 -3.55 -16.05 -0.49
C TYR A 264 -2.13 -16.54 -0.15
N LEU A 265 -1.31 -15.71 0.50
CA LEU A 265 0.05 -16.09 0.87
C LEU A 265 0.10 -17.22 1.89
N GLY A 266 -0.83 -17.23 2.85
CA GLY A 266 -0.94 -18.30 3.85
C GLY A 266 -1.42 -19.61 3.21
N GLU A 267 -2.55 -19.58 2.52
CA GLU A 267 -3.15 -20.78 1.91
C GLU A 267 -2.29 -21.39 0.81
N SER A 268 -1.64 -20.54 -0.01
CA SER A 268 -0.76 -21.02 -1.09
C SER A 268 0.59 -21.49 -0.56
N GLY A 269 0.99 -21.06 0.65
CA GLY A 269 2.28 -21.34 1.27
C GLY A 269 3.46 -21.41 0.29
N SER A 270 4.10 -22.58 0.21
CA SER A 270 5.24 -22.85 -0.69
C SER A 270 4.89 -22.92 -2.18
N SER A 271 3.63 -23.17 -2.53
CA SER A 271 3.15 -23.16 -3.92
C SER A 271 2.85 -21.76 -4.46
N THR A 272 3.03 -20.71 -3.64
CA THR A 272 2.85 -19.33 -4.09
C THR A 272 3.71 -19.01 -5.31
N GLN A 273 3.07 -18.47 -6.34
CA GLN A 273 3.75 -18.00 -7.53
C GLN A 273 4.35 -16.61 -7.35
N LEU A 274 4.21 -15.98 -6.18
CA LEU A 274 4.79 -14.68 -5.88
C LEU A 274 6.24 -14.83 -5.41
N THR A 275 7.14 -13.99 -5.91
CA THR A 275 8.53 -13.93 -5.47
C THR A 275 8.64 -13.21 -4.12
N ALA A 276 7.91 -12.12 -3.97
CA ALA A 276 7.81 -11.32 -2.76
C ALA A 276 6.49 -10.51 -2.80
N ALA A 277 6.06 -10.05 -1.63
CA ALA A 277 4.85 -9.25 -1.49
C ALA A 277 5.06 -8.05 -0.57
N ALA A 278 4.26 -7.01 -0.73
CA ALA A 278 4.20 -5.90 0.21
C ALA A 278 2.75 -5.46 0.47
N ALA A 279 2.50 -4.88 1.63
CA ALA A 279 1.20 -4.36 2.01
C ALA A 279 1.36 -3.00 2.71
N ILE A 280 0.67 -1.98 2.18
CA ILE A 280 0.72 -0.61 2.69
C ILE A 280 -0.56 -0.35 3.49
N SER A 281 -0.42 0.03 4.76
CA SER A 281 -1.51 0.12 5.75
C SER A 281 -2.37 -1.16 5.80
N PRO A 282 -1.78 -2.36 6.00
CA PRO A 282 -2.52 -3.61 5.96
C PRO A 282 -3.52 -3.79 7.11
N VAL A 283 -4.66 -4.41 6.79
CA VAL A 283 -5.60 -4.98 7.76
C VAL A 283 -5.11 -6.38 8.14
N LEU A 284 -4.34 -6.46 9.22
CA LEU A 284 -3.75 -7.73 9.70
C LEU A 284 -4.75 -8.58 10.51
N LEU A 285 -5.73 -7.94 11.16
CA LEU A 285 -6.72 -8.59 12.01
C LEU A 285 -8.10 -8.13 11.55
N GLY A 286 -8.80 -8.99 10.80
CA GLY A 286 -10.04 -8.64 10.13
C GLY A 286 -11.16 -8.30 11.10
N GLN A 287 -11.37 -9.16 12.10
CA GLN A 287 -12.39 -8.98 13.13
C GLN A 287 -12.21 -7.65 13.88
N ARG A 288 -10.98 -7.37 14.34
CA ARG A 288 -10.68 -6.11 15.04
C ARG A 288 -10.88 -4.90 14.16
N TRP A 289 -10.63 -5.00 12.87
CA TRP A 289 -10.87 -3.90 11.94
C TRP A 289 -12.37 -3.63 11.72
N PHE A 290 -13.19 -4.67 11.63
CA PHE A 290 -14.65 -4.52 11.56
C PHE A 290 -15.27 -3.96 12.84
N GLU A 291 -14.66 -4.28 13.98
CA GLU A 291 -15.06 -3.81 15.32
C GLU A 291 -14.40 -2.48 15.73
N ALA A 292 -13.46 -1.95 14.93
CA ALA A 292 -12.71 -0.76 15.30
C ALA A 292 -13.59 0.50 15.31
N ASP A 293 -13.38 1.32 16.34
CA ASP A 293 -13.99 2.65 16.47
C ASP A 293 -13.29 3.67 15.54
N MET A 294 -13.55 3.55 14.24
CA MET A 294 -13.06 4.51 13.25
C MET A 294 -13.86 5.82 13.28
N PRO A 295 -13.22 6.98 12.96
CA PRO A 295 -13.92 8.25 12.93
C PRO A 295 -15.16 8.22 12.01
N PRO A 296 -16.27 8.88 12.39
CA PRO A 296 -17.56 8.73 11.71
C PRO A 296 -17.50 8.99 10.20
N LEU A 297 -16.67 9.94 9.76
CA LEU A 297 -16.48 10.26 8.35
C LEU A 297 -15.89 9.09 7.55
N TYR A 298 -14.84 8.44 8.07
CA TYR A 298 -14.21 7.29 7.41
C TYR A 298 -15.14 6.08 7.42
N ARG A 299 -15.84 5.84 8.54
CA ARG A 299 -16.86 4.78 8.63
C ARG A 299 -17.94 4.95 7.60
N TRP A 300 -18.46 6.16 7.46
CA TRP A 300 -19.47 6.48 6.46
C TRP A 300 -18.94 6.25 5.05
N GLY A 301 -17.71 6.68 4.75
CA GLY A 301 -17.06 6.46 3.45
C GLY A 301 -16.89 4.98 3.12
N ALA A 302 -16.37 4.17 4.06
CA ALA A 302 -16.19 2.73 3.89
C ALA A 302 -17.53 2.02 3.65
N LEU A 303 -18.55 2.33 4.45
CA LEU A 303 -19.91 1.80 4.28
C LEU A 303 -20.51 2.22 2.94
N PHE A 304 -20.33 3.48 2.54
CA PHE A 304 -20.84 3.98 1.27
C PHE A 304 -20.23 3.21 0.09
N GLN A 305 -18.90 3.04 0.06
CA GLN A 305 -18.24 2.29 -1.01
C GLN A 305 -18.66 0.82 -1.04
N ARG A 306 -18.80 0.16 0.11
CA ARG A 306 -19.24 -1.24 0.17
C ARG A 306 -20.71 -1.42 -0.24
N LYS A 307 -21.58 -0.45 0.06
CA LYS A 307 -23.00 -0.46 -0.32
C LYS A 307 -23.26 -0.10 -1.78
N ARG A 308 -22.33 0.57 -2.46
CA ARG A 308 -22.51 0.99 -3.87
C ARG A 308 -22.71 -0.20 -4.83
N PRO A 309 -21.84 -1.24 -4.85
CA PRO A 309 -22.07 -2.43 -5.67
C PRO A 309 -23.37 -3.15 -5.32
N LEU A 310 -23.72 -3.23 -4.03
CA LEU A 310 -24.98 -3.83 -3.55
C LEU A 310 -26.21 -3.13 -4.14
N ARG A 311 -26.22 -1.78 -4.12
CA ARG A 311 -27.30 -1.00 -4.76
C ARG A 311 -27.36 -1.22 -6.26
N ARG A 312 -26.19 -1.27 -6.92
CA ARG A 312 -26.09 -1.42 -8.37
C ARG A 312 -26.62 -2.78 -8.85
N TYR A 313 -26.35 -3.85 -8.10
CA TYR A 313 -26.69 -5.22 -8.47
C TYR A 313 -27.79 -5.82 -7.57
N ALA A 314 -28.63 -4.98 -6.96
CA ALA A 314 -29.66 -5.42 -6.02
C ALA A 314 -30.60 -6.49 -6.61
N SER A 315 -30.96 -6.36 -7.89
CA SER A 315 -31.80 -7.33 -8.61
C SER A 315 -31.09 -8.68 -8.80
N SER A 316 -29.77 -8.69 -9.01
CA SER A 316 -28.97 -9.91 -9.18
C SER A 316 -28.84 -10.73 -7.91
N PHE A 317 -29.03 -10.11 -6.74
CA PHE A 317 -28.97 -10.78 -5.44
C PHE A 317 -30.33 -11.25 -4.91
N ARG A 318 -31.41 -11.07 -5.68
CA ARG A 318 -32.76 -11.47 -5.26
C ARG A 318 -32.81 -12.98 -4.99
N GLY A 319 -33.23 -13.35 -3.78
CA GLY A 319 -33.30 -14.74 -3.33
C GLY A 319 -31.97 -15.34 -2.84
N VAL A 320 -30.87 -14.58 -2.92
CA VAL A 320 -29.55 -14.98 -2.41
C VAL A 320 -29.16 -14.17 -1.18
N LEU A 321 -29.45 -12.86 -1.17
CA LEU A 321 -29.12 -11.96 -0.05
C LEU A 321 -30.29 -11.01 0.26
N ASP A 322 -30.44 -10.66 1.53
CA ASP A 322 -31.31 -9.56 1.96
C ASP A 322 -30.57 -8.22 1.77
N VAL A 323 -30.63 -7.70 0.54
CA VAL A 323 -29.98 -6.44 0.15
C VAL A 323 -30.52 -5.27 0.96
N ASP A 324 -31.82 -5.25 1.25
CA ASP A 324 -32.44 -4.12 1.97
C ASP A 324 -31.94 -4.06 3.42
N ARG A 325 -31.78 -5.21 4.08
CA ARG A 325 -31.16 -5.27 5.41
C ARG A 325 -29.70 -4.82 5.36
N ALA A 326 -28.91 -5.31 4.40
CA ALA A 326 -27.51 -4.91 4.24
C ALA A 326 -27.37 -3.38 4.01
N LEU A 327 -28.26 -2.79 3.21
CA LEU A 327 -28.24 -1.35 2.96
C LEU A 327 -28.62 -0.50 4.18
N ARG A 328 -29.31 -1.06 5.19
CA ARG A 328 -29.65 -0.39 6.46
C ARG A 328 -28.56 -0.47 7.52
N CYS A 329 -27.58 -1.38 7.42
CA CYS A 329 -26.54 -1.54 8.44
C CYS A 329 -25.73 -0.25 8.69
N ALA A 330 -25.45 0.08 9.95
CA ALA A 330 -24.73 1.29 10.34
C ALA A 330 -23.26 1.03 10.73
N SER A 331 -22.84 -0.23 10.79
CA SER A 331 -21.46 -0.65 11.07
C SER A 331 -20.93 -1.57 9.96
N LEU A 332 -19.61 -1.62 9.78
CA LEU A 332 -18.98 -2.52 8.82
C LEU A 332 -19.14 -3.98 9.23
N ARG A 333 -19.08 -4.25 10.54
CA ARG A 333 -19.35 -5.57 11.11
C ARG A 333 -20.75 -6.07 10.76
N ASP A 334 -21.80 -5.29 11.07
CA ASP A 334 -23.18 -5.72 10.80
C ASP A 334 -23.42 -5.91 9.30
N LEU A 335 -22.74 -5.10 8.47
CA LEU A 335 -22.81 -5.24 7.02
C LEU A 335 -22.21 -6.57 6.56
N GLU A 336 -20.98 -6.91 6.97
CA GLU A 336 -20.33 -8.16 6.59
C GLU A 336 -21.06 -9.39 7.16
N GLU A 337 -21.51 -9.35 8.42
CA GLU A 337 -22.32 -10.43 9.01
C GLU A 337 -23.64 -10.64 8.24
N THR A 338 -24.27 -9.55 7.78
CA THR A 338 -25.49 -9.65 6.97
C THR A 338 -25.20 -10.24 5.59
N LEU A 339 -24.03 -9.95 5.00
CA LEU A 339 -23.65 -10.41 3.66
C LEU A 339 -23.18 -11.87 3.63
N PHE A 340 -22.46 -12.32 4.65
CA PHE A 340 -21.75 -13.60 4.59
C PHE A 340 -22.11 -14.58 5.71
N CYS A 341 -22.68 -14.11 6.82
CA CYS A 341 -23.04 -14.97 7.97
C CYS A 341 -24.55 -15.24 8.10
N SER A 342 -25.40 -14.55 7.35
CA SER A 342 -26.85 -14.75 7.41
C SER A 342 -27.26 -16.05 6.68
N SER A 343 -27.93 -16.91 7.42
CA SER A 343 -28.26 -18.34 7.23
C SER A 343 -29.13 -18.74 6.02
N SER A 344 -29.08 -18.01 4.89
CA SER A 344 -29.76 -18.41 3.66
C SER A 344 -28.92 -19.30 2.73
N SER A 345 -27.60 -19.41 2.95
CA SER A 345 -26.74 -20.38 2.28
C SER A 345 -26.89 -21.76 2.92
N SER A 346 -27.90 -22.51 2.50
CA SER A 346 -28.13 -23.92 2.84
C SER A 346 -27.08 -24.89 2.25
N SER A 347 -25.94 -24.38 1.81
CA SER A 347 -24.79 -25.15 1.36
C SER A 347 -23.50 -24.44 1.78
N PRO A 348 -22.56 -25.10 2.49
CA PRO A 348 -21.21 -24.57 2.57
C PRO A 348 -20.68 -24.44 1.13
N PRO A 349 -19.96 -23.35 0.79
CA PRO A 349 -19.28 -23.30 -0.50
C PRO A 349 -18.35 -24.53 -0.58
N PRO A 350 -18.28 -25.23 -1.72
CA PRO A 350 -17.51 -26.47 -1.85
C PRO A 350 -16.00 -26.31 -1.60
N CYS A 351 -15.52 -25.08 -1.37
CA CYS A 351 -14.12 -24.74 -1.13
C CYS A 351 -13.80 -24.23 0.28
N SER A 352 -14.75 -24.14 1.22
CA SER A 352 -14.40 -23.74 2.60
C SER A 352 -13.76 -24.91 3.35
N ARG A 353 -12.42 -24.96 3.36
CA ARG A 353 -11.65 -25.80 4.30
C ARG A 353 -12.05 -25.45 5.73
N PRO A 354 -12.09 -26.43 6.66
CA PRO A 354 -12.29 -26.13 8.06
C PRO A 354 -11.17 -25.20 8.57
N PRO A 355 -11.48 -24.19 9.39
CA PRO A 355 -10.48 -23.24 9.87
C PRO A 355 -9.38 -23.96 10.66
N SER A 356 -8.13 -23.72 10.29
CA SER A 356 -6.97 -24.11 11.07
C SER A 356 -6.92 -23.24 12.34
N ARG A 357 -6.89 -23.87 13.52
CA ARG A 357 -6.52 -23.24 14.80
C ARG A 357 -7.36 -22.04 15.27
N GLY A 358 -8.67 -22.23 15.45
CA GLY A 358 -9.49 -21.37 16.32
C GLY A 358 -9.67 -19.92 15.88
N ARG A 359 -9.23 -19.59 14.66
CA ARG A 359 -9.43 -18.28 14.02
C ARG A 359 -10.63 -18.36 13.07
N GLY A 360 -11.42 -17.29 12.98
CA GLY A 360 -12.60 -17.25 12.10
C GLY A 360 -12.23 -17.57 10.63
N PRO A 361 -13.17 -18.11 9.83
CA PRO A 361 -12.90 -18.64 8.49
C PRO A 361 -12.26 -17.63 7.53
N ASN A 362 -12.43 -16.33 7.76
CA ASN A 362 -12.00 -15.26 6.85
C ASN A 362 -11.01 -14.26 7.43
N GLU A 363 -10.27 -14.66 8.45
CA GLU A 363 -9.19 -13.84 8.97
C GLU A 363 -7.95 -13.82 8.05
N PRO A 364 -7.31 -12.65 7.82
CA PRO A 364 -6.14 -12.54 6.93
C PRO A 364 -4.94 -13.39 7.34
N LEU A 365 -4.72 -13.55 8.65
CA LEU A 365 -3.56 -14.26 9.21
C LEU A 365 -3.89 -15.67 9.71
N ARG A 366 -4.91 -16.34 9.15
CA ARG A 366 -5.31 -17.71 9.54
C ARG A 366 -4.21 -18.75 9.32
N ASP A 367 -3.57 -18.71 8.16
CA ASP A 367 -2.50 -19.64 7.76
C ASP A 367 -1.14 -18.92 7.70
N ALA A 368 -0.90 -17.98 8.63
CA ALA A 368 0.33 -17.18 8.65
C ALA A 368 1.61 -18.01 8.86
N ASP A 369 1.48 -19.19 9.49
CA ASP A 369 2.59 -20.12 9.71
C ASP A 369 3.07 -20.79 8.40
N ASP A 370 2.19 -20.88 7.38
CA ASP A 370 2.46 -21.55 6.10
C ASP A 370 3.07 -20.61 5.04
N VAL A 371 3.09 -19.30 5.30
CA VAL A 371 3.62 -18.29 4.37
C VAL A 371 5.09 -18.58 4.05
N ALA A 372 5.40 -18.72 2.76
CA ALA A 372 6.75 -19.05 2.28
C ALA A 372 7.37 -17.98 1.34
N ALA A 373 6.72 -16.84 1.17
CA ALA A 373 7.27 -15.70 0.42
C ALA A 373 7.52 -14.50 1.36
N PRO A 374 8.65 -13.77 1.20
CA PRO A 374 8.89 -12.53 1.93
C PRO A 374 7.72 -11.56 1.78
N LEU A 375 7.25 -11.03 2.90
CA LEU A 375 6.18 -10.04 2.97
C LEU A 375 6.62 -8.83 3.80
N LEU A 376 6.58 -7.64 3.17
CA LEU A 376 6.78 -6.36 3.84
C LEU A 376 5.46 -5.67 4.16
N CYS A 377 5.17 -5.47 5.45
CA CYS A 377 4.04 -4.69 5.93
C CYS A 377 4.51 -3.30 6.36
N ILE A 378 3.95 -2.24 5.76
CA ILE A 378 4.24 -0.86 6.15
C ILE A 378 3.03 -0.31 6.92
N CYS A 379 3.22 0.03 8.18
CA CYS A 379 2.18 0.58 9.06
C CYS A 379 2.63 1.92 9.64
N SER A 380 1.70 2.86 9.80
CA SER A 380 1.93 4.05 10.62
C SER A 380 1.18 3.95 11.95
N ARG A 381 1.72 4.56 13.00
CA ARG A 381 1.08 4.60 14.32
C ARG A 381 -0.13 5.53 14.39
N ASP A 382 -0.15 6.53 13.52
CA ASP A 382 -1.20 7.55 13.39
C ASP A 382 -2.28 7.20 12.36
N ASP A 383 -2.35 5.95 11.86
CA ASP A 383 -3.33 5.52 10.86
C ASP A 383 -4.76 5.60 11.42
N PRO A 384 -5.66 6.46 10.88
CA PRO A 384 -6.99 6.64 11.44
C PRO A 384 -8.00 5.55 11.02
N LEU A 385 -7.62 4.62 10.13
CA LEU A 385 -8.49 3.57 9.61
C LEU A 385 -8.15 2.17 10.14
N LEU A 386 -6.98 2.01 10.78
CA LEU A 386 -6.54 0.74 11.35
C LEU A 386 -6.75 0.71 12.88
N PRO A 387 -6.88 -0.49 13.47
CA PRO A 387 -6.90 -0.62 14.92
C PRO A 387 -5.59 -0.09 15.55
N PRO A 388 -5.60 0.26 16.86
CA PRO A 388 -4.44 0.84 17.53
C PRO A 388 -3.16 0.01 17.38
N PRO A 389 -1.96 0.63 17.41
CA PRO A 389 -0.68 -0.09 17.24
C PRO A 389 -0.44 -1.19 18.28
N SER A 390 -1.04 -1.09 19.46
CA SER A 390 -1.02 -2.14 20.50
C SER A 390 -1.68 -3.45 20.07
N SER A 391 -2.54 -3.41 19.05
CA SER A 391 -3.21 -4.57 18.49
C SER A 391 -2.35 -5.36 17.50
N LEU A 392 -1.22 -4.80 17.05
CA LEU A 392 -0.36 -5.41 16.04
C LEU A 392 0.21 -6.75 16.54
N PRO A 393 0.20 -7.82 15.72
CA PRO A 393 0.72 -9.12 16.11
C PRO A 393 2.26 -9.15 16.07
N LEU A 394 2.93 -8.34 16.89
CA LEU A 394 4.40 -8.18 16.89
C LEU A 394 5.14 -9.52 17.06
N ARG A 395 4.57 -10.45 17.84
CA ARG A 395 5.09 -11.81 18.03
C ARG A 395 5.27 -12.55 16.70
N LEU A 396 4.32 -12.42 15.76
CA LEU A 396 4.38 -13.06 14.45
C LEU A 396 5.58 -12.54 13.64
N PHE A 397 5.77 -11.22 13.62
CA PHE A 397 6.89 -10.59 12.92
C PHE A 397 8.24 -10.96 13.53
N GLN A 398 8.29 -11.20 14.85
CA GLN A 398 9.51 -11.59 15.55
C GLN A 398 9.83 -13.09 15.40
N SER A 399 8.83 -13.94 15.21
CA SER A 399 9.00 -15.39 15.12
C SER A 399 9.14 -15.91 13.68
N SER A 400 8.48 -15.28 12.71
CA SER A 400 8.48 -15.74 11.33
C SER A 400 9.62 -15.11 10.52
N PRO A 401 10.37 -15.89 9.73
CA PRO A 401 11.42 -15.37 8.86
C PRO A 401 10.88 -14.63 7.62
N PHE A 402 9.59 -14.83 7.28
CA PHE A 402 8.97 -14.29 6.07
C PHE A 402 8.27 -12.95 6.28
N PHE A 403 7.91 -12.61 7.53
CA PHE A 403 7.18 -11.39 7.86
C PHE A 403 8.13 -10.27 8.29
N LEU A 404 8.00 -9.12 7.65
CA LEU A 404 8.76 -7.90 7.93
C LEU A 404 7.77 -6.77 8.21
N LEU A 405 7.82 -6.15 9.39
CA LEU A 405 7.00 -4.99 9.73
C LEU A 405 7.84 -3.73 9.75
N LEU A 406 7.49 -2.75 8.93
CA LEU A 406 8.06 -1.42 8.95
C LEU A 406 7.06 -0.46 9.59
N LEU A 407 7.39 0.00 10.80
CA LEU A 407 6.52 0.87 11.60
C LEU A 407 7.04 2.31 11.56
N THR A 408 6.20 3.26 11.18
CA THR A 408 6.49 4.69 11.22
C THR A 408 5.62 5.38 12.29
N ASP A 409 6.11 6.48 12.86
CA ASP A 409 5.28 7.26 13.80
C ASP A 409 4.18 8.02 13.08
N ARG A 410 4.47 8.53 11.87
CA ARG A 410 3.50 9.25 11.05
C ARG A 410 3.32 8.62 9.68
N GLY A 411 2.23 8.95 9.00
CA GLY A 411 1.97 8.48 7.64
C GLY A 411 0.50 8.45 7.24
N GLY A 412 -0.42 8.40 8.22
CA GLY A 412 -1.83 8.17 7.96
C GLY A 412 -2.12 6.88 7.18
N HIS A 413 -3.34 6.73 6.68
CA HIS A 413 -3.72 5.58 5.87
C HIS A 413 -3.27 5.75 4.41
N CYS A 414 -2.29 4.94 4.00
CA CYS A 414 -1.70 4.97 2.65
C CYS A 414 -1.19 6.37 2.23
N GLY A 415 -0.80 7.23 3.17
CA GLY A 415 -0.32 8.57 2.87
C GLY A 415 1.19 8.64 2.68
N PHE A 416 1.93 8.31 3.74
CA PHE A 416 3.40 8.17 3.79
C PHE A 416 4.17 9.25 2.98
N ALA A 417 3.75 10.51 3.07
CA ALA A 417 4.36 11.58 2.29
C ALA A 417 5.65 12.12 2.95
N LEU A 418 6.65 12.47 2.15
CA LEU A 418 7.87 13.14 2.64
C LEU A 418 7.64 14.65 2.85
N GLN A 419 8.36 15.22 3.82
CA GLN A 419 8.26 16.64 4.16
C GLN A 419 8.80 17.52 3.02
N GLY A 420 7.92 18.25 2.32
CA GLY A 420 8.28 19.08 1.17
C GLY A 420 7.26 19.00 0.02
N ALA A 421 6.50 17.90 -0.04
CA ALA A 421 5.48 17.61 -1.04
C ALA A 421 4.14 18.37 -0.83
N GLY A 422 4.19 19.60 -0.32
CA GLY A 422 3.02 20.47 -0.29
C GLY A 422 2.63 20.93 -1.70
N PRO A 423 1.37 21.36 -1.95
CA PRO A 423 0.87 21.76 -3.27
C PRO A 423 1.53 23.03 -3.89
N GLY A 424 2.69 23.44 -3.39
CA GLY A 424 3.46 24.59 -3.89
C GLY A 424 4.99 24.44 -3.75
N GLY A 425 5.50 23.22 -3.54
CA GLY A 425 6.94 22.92 -3.68
C GLY A 425 7.30 22.80 -5.16
N GLU A 426 8.37 23.46 -5.59
CA GLU A 426 8.85 23.46 -6.97
C GLU A 426 9.19 22.04 -7.45
N GLU A 427 8.60 21.62 -8.57
CA GLU A 427 9.01 20.55 -9.51
C GLU A 427 9.55 19.20 -8.97
N GLU A 428 9.08 18.68 -7.82
CA GLU A 428 9.27 17.25 -7.51
C GLU A 428 8.14 16.40 -8.10
N GLN A 429 8.50 15.34 -8.84
CA GLN A 429 7.53 14.50 -9.53
C GLN A 429 6.69 13.68 -8.52
N PRO A 430 5.35 13.56 -8.69
CA PRO A 430 4.44 13.09 -7.64
C PRO A 430 4.70 11.66 -7.13
N GLY A 431 5.29 10.79 -7.95
CA GLY A 431 5.65 9.43 -7.55
C GLY A 431 6.91 9.35 -6.68
N GLU A 432 7.81 10.33 -6.76
CA GLU A 432 9.01 10.39 -5.92
C GLU A 432 8.69 10.91 -4.51
N ALA A 433 7.54 11.56 -4.34
CA ALA A 433 7.11 12.20 -3.11
C ALA A 433 6.52 11.25 -2.04
N VAL A 434 6.06 10.06 -2.42
CA VAL A 434 5.46 9.09 -1.49
C VAL A 434 6.52 8.08 -1.04
N TRP A 435 6.92 8.17 0.23
CA TRP A 435 7.98 7.37 0.82
C TRP A 435 7.71 5.87 0.72
N SER A 436 6.47 5.44 0.98
CA SER A 436 6.11 4.01 0.96
C SER A 436 6.31 3.37 -0.43
N HIS A 437 6.10 4.12 -1.51
CA HIS A 437 6.27 3.60 -2.88
C HIS A 437 7.74 3.30 -3.17
N ASN A 438 8.62 4.22 -2.79
CA ASN A 438 10.06 4.04 -2.94
C ASN A 438 10.55 2.83 -2.14
N VAL A 439 10.14 2.73 -0.87
CA VAL A 439 10.48 1.58 0.00
C VAL A 439 10.03 0.26 -0.61
N VAL A 440 8.78 0.16 -1.07
CA VAL A 440 8.24 -1.08 -1.63
C VAL A 440 8.95 -1.51 -2.91
N LEU A 441 9.22 -0.57 -3.82
CA LEU A 441 9.91 -0.89 -5.06
C LEU A 441 11.38 -1.23 -4.83
N GLU A 442 12.06 -0.54 -3.92
CA GLU A 442 13.44 -0.86 -3.50
C GLU A 442 13.49 -2.24 -2.84
N TYR A 443 12.56 -2.53 -1.92
CA TYR A 443 12.41 -3.83 -1.28
C TYR A 443 12.33 -4.97 -2.30
N PHE A 444 11.49 -4.86 -3.33
CA PHE A 444 11.40 -5.92 -4.34
C PHE A 444 12.69 -6.12 -5.13
N LYS A 445 13.43 -5.05 -5.43
CA LYS A 445 14.73 -5.14 -6.10
C LYS A 445 15.74 -5.88 -5.22
N VAL A 446 15.85 -5.48 -3.96
CA VAL A 446 16.80 -6.05 -3.01
C VAL A 446 16.48 -7.51 -2.72
N VAL A 447 15.21 -7.87 -2.55
CA VAL A 447 14.79 -9.28 -2.37
C VAL A 447 15.12 -10.10 -3.61
N ALA A 448 14.80 -9.61 -4.81
CA ALA A 448 15.09 -10.34 -6.04
C ALA A 448 16.60 -10.55 -6.23
N ASP A 449 17.42 -9.57 -5.89
CA ASP A 449 18.87 -9.68 -5.98
C ASP A 449 19.44 -10.64 -4.92
N PHE A 450 18.92 -10.63 -3.69
CA PHE A 450 19.27 -11.59 -2.65
C PHE A 450 18.99 -13.04 -3.10
N LEU A 451 17.81 -13.29 -3.68
CA LEU A 451 17.43 -14.63 -4.16
C LEU A 451 18.32 -15.11 -5.31
N LYS A 452 18.70 -14.22 -6.24
CA LYS A 452 19.64 -14.55 -7.33
C LYS A 452 21.03 -14.93 -6.82
N VAL A 453 21.52 -14.27 -5.76
CA VAL A 453 22.83 -14.59 -5.17
C VAL A 453 22.81 -16.00 -4.55
N GLY A 454 21.75 -16.34 -3.81
CA GLY A 454 21.59 -17.66 -3.22
C GLY A 454 21.54 -18.81 -4.24
N GLU A 455 20.95 -18.58 -5.42
CA GLU A 455 20.93 -19.55 -6.51
C GLU A 455 22.33 -19.80 -7.12
N ARG A 456 23.12 -18.74 -7.30
CA ARG A 456 24.49 -18.85 -7.83
C ARG A 456 25.41 -19.61 -6.89
N GLU A 457 25.37 -19.29 -5.60
CA GLU A 457 26.17 -19.99 -4.59
C GLU A 457 25.76 -21.46 -4.43
N GLY A 458 24.48 -21.80 -4.62
CA GLY A 458 24.00 -23.19 -4.57
C GLY A 458 24.37 -24.06 -5.79
N SER A 459 24.61 -23.44 -6.95
CA SER A 459 24.96 -24.14 -8.21
C SER A 459 26.44 -24.53 -8.34
N GLY A 460 27.32 -24.04 -7.44
CA GLY A 460 28.77 -24.26 -7.49
C GLY A 460 29.31 -25.43 -6.67
N TRP A 461 28.45 -26.27 -6.08
CA TRP A 461 28.84 -27.26 -5.07
C TRP A 461 28.94 -28.69 -5.63
N GLY A 462 29.97 -28.90 -6.46
CA GLY A 462 30.42 -30.21 -6.94
C GLY A 462 31.87 -30.55 -6.55
N GLY A 463 32.40 -29.97 -5.47
CA GLY A 463 33.76 -30.23 -4.98
C GLY A 463 33.83 -30.25 -3.44
N PRO A 464 34.76 -31.03 -2.84
CA PRO A 464 34.80 -31.25 -1.40
C PRO A 464 35.17 -29.97 -0.62
N ARG A 465 34.39 -29.66 0.42
CA ARG A 465 34.64 -28.59 1.41
C ARG A 465 36.00 -28.79 2.08
N PRO A 466 36.91 -27.79 2.12
CA PRO A 466 37.99 -27.79 3.11
C PRO A 466 37.38 -27.62 4.51
N ARG A 467 37.84 -28.42 5.48
CA ARG A 467 37.48 -28.24 6.90
C ARG A 467 37.95 -26.85 7.38
N PRO A 468 37.10 -26.06 8.06
CA PRO A 468 37.57 -24.84 8.70
C PRO A 468 38.45 -25.18 9.92
N PRO A 469 39.47 -24.36 10.23
CA PRO A 469 40.25 -24.52 11.45
C PRO A 469 39.38 -24.19 12.67
N ALA A 470 39.57 -24.96 13.74
CA ALA A 470 38.81 -24.84 14.98
C ALA A 470 39.02 -23.47 15.65
N ALA A 471 37.93 -22.74 15.86
CA ALA A 471 37.82 -21.61 16.76
C ALA A 471 36.67 -21.87 17.76
N PRO A 472 36.74 -21.32 18.98
CA PRO A 472 35.96 -21.82 20.11
C PRO A 472 34.49 -21.40 20.05
N PHE A 473 33.66 -22.25 20.67
CA PHE A 473 32.22 -22.15 20.84
C PHE A 473 31.74 -20.73 21.24
N GLU A 474 31.05 -20.06 20.32
CA GLU A 474 29.99 -19.10 20.62
C GLU A 474 28.83 -19.35 19.64
N ASP A 475 27.61 -19.25 20.17
CA ASP A 475 26.34 -19.78 19.66
C ASP A 475 26.16 -19.81 18.13
N ALA A 476 26.07 -21.03 17.59
CA ALA A 476 25.58 -21.28 16.25
C ALA A 476 24.06 -21.03 16.21
N GLU A 477 23.64 -19.77 16.06
CA GLU A 477 22.29 -19.46 15.59
C GLU A 477 22.08 -20.14 14.23
N GLU A 478 21.18 -21.13 14.19
CA GLU A 478 20.74 -21.78 12.95
C GLU A 478 20.32 -20.72 11.93
N THR A 479 21.21 -20.47 10.96
CA THR A 479 20.96 -19.49 9.92
C THR A 479 19.90 -20.05 8.99
N PHE A 480 18.66 -19.56 9.12
CA PHE A 480 17.56 -19.96 8.25
C PHE A 480 17.94 -19.80 6.78
N THR A 481 17.92 -20.91 6.03
CA THR A 481 18.28 -20.94 4.61
C THR A 481 17.04 -20.78 3.75
N TRP A 482 17.05 -19.77 2.88
CA TRP A 482 15.94 -19.38 1.99
C TRP A 482 15.77 -20.30 0.78
N ARG A 483 15.86 -21.63 0.95
CA ARG A 483 15.61 -22.57 -0.14
C ARG A 483 14.12 -22.81 -0.31
N ARG A 484 13.58 -22.42 -1.48
CA ARG A 484 12.27 -22.89 -1.93
C ARG A 484 12.37 -24.38 -2.24
N SER A 485 11.77 -25.22 -1.42
CA SER A 485 11.50 -26.62 -1.76
C SER A 485 10.36 -26.64 -2.78
N TYR A 486 10.71 -26.67 -4.07
CA TYR A 486 9.74 -27.01 -5.12
C TYR A 486 9.39 -28.48 -4.96
N THR A 487 8.29 -28.79 -4.25
CA THR A 487 7.61 -30.08 -4.44
C THR A 487 7.02 -30.04 -5.84
N ARG A 488 7.58 -30.85 -6.73
CA ARG A 488 7.22 -30.94 -8.14
C ARG A 488 5.89 -31.64 -8.33
#